data_AF-A0A6M1S6Z6-F1
#
_entry.id   AF-A0A6M1S6Z6-F1
#
_cell.length_a   1.000
_cell.length_b   1.000
_cell.length_c   1.000
_cell.angle_alpha   90.00
_cell.angle_beta   90.00
_cell.angle_gamma   90.00
#
_symmetry.space_group_name_H-M   'P 1'
#
loop_
_entity.id
_entity.type
_entity.pdbx_description
1 polymer ?
#
loop_
_entity_poly.entity_id
_entity_poly.type
_entity_poly.pdbx_seq_one_letter_code
_entity_poly.pdbx_strand_id
1 'polypeptide(L)'
;MKKKTFSRAERYAVWTAHGERCWLCRKPMNYAEMHIDHIIPEALVGTEELKSVLETFKLPPDFDLNSWSNWMPAHGPCNVDKKEHVFEPAPIILKYIAAARVKSNEVQRLHDRFLANRKLDVAFAQVIQAYEDKNLSSDQLMELAKVAAHEHTPNRAADMKDQPVLLAPGITVLRENTDQFILQGPSGMVGVRPKGDRLHSSWDCPSCGVTGWSGARCIRCGQFSDD
;
A
#
# COMPACT_ATOMS: atom_id res chain seq x y z
N MET A 1 25.04 -1.99 -6.26
CA MET A 1 24.55 -0.71 -5.70
C MET A 1 23.59 -0.97 -4.53
N LYS A 2 23.46 -0.05 -3.58
CA LYS A 2 22.51 -0.15 -2.47
C LYS A 2 21.12 0.29 -2.97
N LYS A 3 20.12 -0.59 -2.86
CA LYS A 3 18.72 -0.28 -3.21
C LYS A 3 18.19 0.90 -2.40
N LYS A 4 17.32 1.73 -2.98
CA LYS A 4 16.67 2.82 -2.26
C LYS A 4 15.85 2.25 -1.10
N THR A 5 16.14 2.75 0.10
CA THR A 5 15.30 2.49 1.28
C THR A 5 14.31 3.63 1.43
N PHE A 6 13.03 3.29 1.55
CA PHE A 6 11.96 4.28 1.66
C PHE A 6 11.57 4.54 3.12
N SER A 7 11.47 5.81 3.49
CA SER A 7 10.97 6.26 4.78
C SER A 7 9.44 6.12 4.86
N ARG A 8 8.90 6.20 6.08
CA ARG A 8 7.44 6.25 6.28
C ARG A 8 6.82 7.50 5.65
N ALA A 9 7.49 8.64 5.73
CA ALA A 9 7.03 9.88 5.11
C ALA A 9 6.99 9.78 3.57
N GLU A 10 8.02 9.17 2.96
CA GLU A 10 8.06 8.91 1.51
C GLU A 10 6.90 8.01 1.09
N ARG A 11 6.73 6.88 1.80
CA ARG A 11 5.60 5.96 1.59
C ARG A 11 4.27 6.69 1.69
N TYR A 12 4.05 7.45 2.75
CA TYR A 12 2.78 8.16 2.98
C TYR A 12 2.48 9.13 1.84
N ALA A 13 3.47 9.93 1.46
CA ALA A 13 3.31 10.94 0.42
C ALA A 13 2.96 10.32 -0.93
N VAL A 14 3.66 9.27 -1.35
CA VAL A 14 3.42 8.56 -2.62
C VAL A 14 2.06 7.85 -2.60
N TRP A 15 1.70 7.16 -1.51
CA TRP A 15 0.39 6.50 -1.42
C TRP A 15 -0.76 7.51 -1.51
N THR A 16 -0.65 8.61 -0.78
CA THR A 16 -1.69 9.65 -0.70
C THR A 16 -1.85 10.39 -2.03
N ALA A 17 -0.75 10.92 -2.59
CA ALA A 17 -0.80 11.71 -3.82
C ALA A 17 -1.36 10.90 -5.00
N HIS A 18 -1.14 9.58 -4.99
CA HIS A 18 -1.59 8.68 -6.05
C HIS A 18 -2.98 8.06 -5.80
N GLY A 19 -3.69 8.55 -4.79
CA GLY A 19 -5.09 8.20 -4.52
C GLY A 19 -5.26 6.82 -3.92
N GLU A 20 -4.29 6.36 -3.13
CA GLU A 20 -4.38 5.14 -2.31
C GLU A 20 -4.62 3.86 -3.15
N ARG A 21 -4.21 3.88 -4.42
CA ARG A 21 -4.45 2.80 -5.38
C ARG A 21 -3.16 2.31 -5.98
N CYS A 22 -3.05 1.00 -6.13
CA CYS A 22 -1.94 0.39 -6.85
C CYS A 22 -1.93 0.86 -8.30
N TRP A 23 -0.78 1.31 -8.80
CA TRP A 23 -0.71 1.81 -10.16
C TRP A 23 -0.87 0.72 -11.23
N LEU A 24 -0.45 -0.51 -10.90
CA LEU A 24 -0.52 -1.68 -11.78
C LEU A 24 -1.95 -2.25 -11.87
N CYS A 25 -2.58 -2.56 -10.74
CA CYS A 25 -3.89 -3.24 -10.74
C CYS A 25 -5.08 -2.30 -10.46
N ARG A 26 -4.83 -1.02 -10.14
CA ARG A 26 -5.83 0.04 -9.87
C ARG A 26 -6.72 -0.17 -8.64
N LYS A 27 -6.58 -1.30 -7.95
CA LYS A 27 -7.32 -1.58 -6.73
C LYS A 27 -6.81 -0.70 -5.58
N PRO A 28 -7.70 -0.28 -4.66
CA PRO A 28 -7.29 0.36 -3.41
C PRO A 28 -6.29 -0.50 -2.66
N MET A 29 -5.45 0.14 -1.86
CA MET A 29 -4.41 -0.55 -1.13
C MET A 29 -4.25 -0.01 0.27
N ASN A 30 -3.81 -0.92 1.11
CA ASN A 30 -3.49 -0.61 2.48
C ASN A 30 -2.18 0.16 2.58
N TYR A 31 -2.10 1.17 3.43
CA TYR A 31 -0.84 1.86 3.71
C TYR A 31 0.26 0.92 4.25
N ALA A 32 -0.06 0.05 5.21
CA ALA A 32 0.90 -0.88 5.81
C ALA A 32 1.51 -1.85 4.78
N GLU A 33 0.71 -2.30 3.81
CA GLU A 33 1.13 -3.24 2.74
C GLU A 33 1.61 -2.55 1.45
N MET A 34 1.56 -1.22 1.39
CA MET A 34 1.95 -0.47 0.19
C MET A 34 3.47 -0.43 0.05
N HIS A 35 3.96 -0.77 -1.14
CA HIS A 35 5.35 -0.58 -1.53
C HIS A 35 5.46 0.56 -2.54
N ILE A 36 6.52 1.37 -2.43
CA ILE A 36 6.89 2.25 -3.52
C ILE A 36 7.55 1.40 -4.60
N ASP A 37 7.06 1.54 -5.82
CA ASP A 37 7.63 0.95 -7.02
C ASP A 37 8.16 2.06 -7.94
N HIS A 38 9.24 1.72 -8.64
CA HIS A 38 9.86 2.54 -9.65
C HIS A 38 9.25 2.20 -11.00
N ILE A 39 8.59 3.16 -11.68
CA ILE A 39 8.01 2.89 -13.02
C ILE A 39 9.12 2.40 -13.96
N ILE A 40 10.24 3.12 -13.98
CA ILE A 40 11.49 2.71 -14.61
C ILE A 40 12.42 2.16 -13.50
N PRO A 41 12.80 0.87 -13.52
CA PRO A 41 13.53 0.22 -12.43
C PRO A 41 14.84 0.91 -12.00
N GLU A 42 15.07 1.05 -10.69
CA GLU A 42 16.32 1.59 -10.12
C GLU A 42 17.57 0.75 -10.46
N ALA A 43 17.39 -0.50 -10.91
CA ALA A 43 18.48 -1.38 -11.33
C ALA A 43 19.26 -0.83 -12.54
N LEU A 44 18.68 0.08 -13.31
CA LEU A 44 19.33 0.76 -14.43
C LEU A 44 20.27 1.90 -13.98
N VAL A 45 20.22 2.33 -12.70
CA VAL A 45 21.10 3.42 -12.27
C VAL A 45 22.57 2.98 -12.38
N GLY A 46 23.35 3.76 -13.13
CA GLY A 46 24.78 3.50 -13.36
C GLY A 46 25.07 2.46 -14.43
N THR A 47 24.06 2.01 -15.18
CA THR A 47 24.27 1.11 -16.33
C THR A 47 24.21 1.89 -17.65
N GLU A 48 24.82 1.35 -18.70
CA GLU A 48 24.85 1.99 -20.03
C GLU A 48 23.46 2.01 -20.68
N GLU A 49 22.61 1.04 -20.32
CA GLU A 49 21.24 0.91 -20.83
C GLU A 49 20.32 2.04 -20.36
N LEU A 50 20.64 2.73 -19.25
CA LEU A 50 19.81 3.81 -18.74
C LEU A 50 19.59 4.89 -19.80
N LYS A 51 20.65 5.27 -20.52
CA LYS A 51 20.58 6.33 -21.53
C LYS A 51 19.59 5.99 -22.65
N SER A 52 19.65 4.76 -23.17
CA SER A 52 18.74 4.32 -24.24
C SER A 52 17.30 4.22 -23.75
N VAL A 53 17.08 3.79 -22.50
CA VAL A 53 15.75 3.76 -21.89
C VAL A 53 15.18 5.17 -21.75
N LEU A 54 15.95 6.14 -21.23
CA LEU A 54 15.50 7.53 -21.12
C LEU A 54 15.17 8.14 -22.50
N GLU A 55 16.01 7.89 -23.51
CA GLU A 55 15.76 8.34 -24.89
C GLU A 55 14.50 7.70 -25.52
N THR A 56 14.24 6.43 -25.21
CA THR A 56 13.05 5.69 -25.66
C THR A 56 11.77 6.28 -25.05
N PHE A 57 11.82 6.60 -23.75
CA PHE A 57 10.71 7.23 -23.03
C PHE A 57 10.61 8.75 -23.23
N LYS A 58 11.52 9.35 -24.01
CA LYS A 58 11.62 10.81 -24.23
C LYS A 58 11.75 11.59 -22.91
N LEU A 59 12.52 11.04 -21.98
CA LEU A 59 12.85 11.65 -20.70
C LEU A 59 14.15 12.45 -20.77
N PRO A 60 14.33 13.46 -19.89
CA PRO A 60 15.58 14.18 -19.78
C PRO A 60 16.77 13.25 -19.50
N PRO A 61 17.97 13.50 -20.05
CA PRO A 61 19.16 12.68 -19.77
C PRO A 61 19.57 12.65 -18.29
N ASP A 62 19.18 13.67 -17.52
CA ASP A 62 19.42 13.83 -16.08
C ASP A 62 18.23 13.36 -15.22
N PHE A 63 17.28 12.62 -15.81
CA PHE A 63 16.12 12.11 -15.08
C PHE A 63 16.54 11.16 -13.95
N ASP A 64 16.31 11.60 -12.71
CA ASP A 64 16.60 10.81 -11.52
C ASP A 64 15.55 9.71 -11.31
N LEU A 65 15.99 8.45 -11.43
CA LEU A 65 15.13 7.29 -11.15
C LEU A 65 14.70 7.22 -9.68
N ASN A 66 15.47 7.81 -8.76
CA ASN A 66 15.16 7.89 -7.34
C ASN A 66 14.43 9.20 -6.96
N SER A 67 13.53 9.66 -7.82
CA SER A 67 12.73 10.86 -7.59
C SER A 67 11.23 10.57 -7.59
N TRP A 68 10.45 11.50 -7.02
CA TRP A 68 8.99 11.48 -7.02
C TRP A 68 8.37 11.27 -8.41
N SER A 69 9.09 11.73 -9.44
CA SER A 69 8.70 11.63 -10.84
C SER A 69 8.71 10.21 -11.41
N ASN A 70 9.25 9.25 -10.66
CA ASN A 70 9.35 7.83 -11.05
C ASN A 70 8.71 6.88 -10.00
N TRP A 71 8.16 7.41 -8.91
CA TRP A 71 7.65 6.61 -7.79
C TRP A 71 6.14 6.51 -7.81
N MET A 72 5.63 5.28 -7.71
CA MET A 72 4.20 4.99 -7.66
C MET A 72 3.92 3.95 -6.58
N PRO A 73 2.73 3.98 -5.94
CA PRO A 73 2.39 2.95 -4.97
C PRO A 73 1.95 1.66 -5.67
N ALA A 74 2.46 0.52 -5.22
CA ALA A 74 2.16 -0.81 -5.73
C ALA A 74 1.92 -1.82 -4.60
N HIS A 75 1.04 -2.79 -4.82
CA HIS A 75 0.91 -3.94 -3.90
C HIS A 75 2.20 -4.76 -3.98
N GLY A 76 2.60 -5.39 -2.86
CA GLY A 76 3.76 -6.28 -2.82
C GLY A 76 3.76 -7.32 -3.96
N PRO A 77 2.69 -8.11 -4.15
CA PRO A 77 2.63 -9.08 -5.25
C PRO A 77 2.75 -8.46 -6.64
N CYS A 78 2.10 -7.33 -6.91
CA CYS A 78 2.19 -6.66 -8.21
C CYS A 78 3.62 -6.13 -8.48
N ASN A 79 4.27 -5.58 -7.46
CA ASN A 79 5.64 -5.09 -7.57
C ASN A 79 6.63 -6.25 -7.79
N VAL A 80 6.44 -7.35 -7.07
CA VAL A 80 7.25 -8.58 -7.23
C VAL A 80 7.01 -9.25 -8.58
N ASP A 81 5.83 -9.15 -9.16
CA ASP A 81 5.55 -9.67 -10.50
C ASP A 81 6.26 -8.83 -11.58
N LYS A 82 6.20 -7.49 -11.46
CA LYS A 82 6.91 -6.56 -12.34
C LYS A 82 8.44 -6.68 -12.26
N LYS A 83 9.01 -6.76 -11.06
CA LYS A 83 10.47 -6.76 -10.80
C LYS A 83 11.19 -5.60 -11.50
N GLU A 84 12.30 -5.94 -12.16
CA GLU A 84 13.17 -5.07 -12.94
C GLU A 84 12.74 -4.99 -14.41
N HIS A 85 11.51 -5.39 -14.73
CA HIS A 85 10.98 -5.27 -16.09
C HIS A 85 10.85 -3.79 -16.49
N VAL A 86 11.51 -3.44 -17.59
CA VAL A 86 11.34 -2.17 -18.27
C VAL A 86 10.22 -2.36 -19.30
N PHE A 87 9.10 -1.67 -19.10
CA PHE A 87 8.01 -1.72 -20.06
C PHE A 87 8.42 -1.04 -21.38
N GLU A 88 7.79 -1.45 -22.47
CA GLU A 88 7.80 -0.66 -23.71
C GLU A 88 7.04 0.67 -23.51
N PRO A 89 7.32 1.73 -24.30
CA PRO A 89 6.68 3.04 -24.18
C PRO A 89 5.24 3.06 -24.70
N ALA A 90 4.40 2.15 -24.20
CA ALA A 90 2.98 2.11 -24.46
C ALA A 90 2.28 3.35 -23.87
N PRO A 91 1.18 3.84 -24.48
CA PRO A 91 0.48 5.05 -24.02
C PRO A 91 0.10 5.04 -22.54
N ILE A 92 -0.24 3.87 -21.99
CA ILE A 92 -0.59 3.71 -20.58
C ILE A 92 0.61 3.94 -19.65
N ILE A 93 1.80 3.49 -20.04
CA ILE A 93 3.03 3.67 -19.24
C ILE A 93 3.47 5.14 -19.30
N LEU A 94 3.44 5.74 -20.49
CA LEU A 94 3.70 7.17 -20.66
C LEU A 94 2.76 8.04 -19.82
N LYS A 95 1.47 7.66 -19.75
CA LYS A 95 0.50 8.32 -18.88
C LYS A 95 0.88 8.22 -17.41
N TYR A 96 1.37 7.08 -16.94
CA TYR A 96 1.81 6.94 -15.54
C TYR A 96 3.06 7.76 -15.23
N ILE A 97 4.05 7.77 -16.13
CA ILE A 97 5.25 8.61 -15.99
C ILE A 97 4.85 10.09 -15.95
N ALA A 98 3.97 10.53 -16.85
CA ALA A 98 3.46 11.90 -16.84
C ALA A 98 2.71 12.22 -15.53
N ALA A 99 1.88 11.29 -15.04
CA ALA A 99 1.14 11.47 -13.80
C ALA A 99 2.08 11.58 -12.58
N ALA A 100 3.12 10.76 -12.49
CA ALA A 100 4.13 10.84 -11.43
C ALA A 100 4.83 12.20 -11.45
N ARG A 101 5.28 12.65 -12.63
CA ARG A 101 5.92 13.96 -12.81
C ARG A 101 5.04 15.14 -12.39
N VAL A 102 3.77 15.13 -12.79
CA VAL A 102 2.82 16.20 -12.42
C VAL A 102 2.57 16.21 -10.90
N LYS A 103 2.55 15.03 -10.28
CA LYS A 103 2.31 14.88 -8.84
C LYS A 103 3.54 15.10 -7.97
N SER A 104 4.74 15.20 -8.51
CA SER A 104 5.99 15.36 -7.74
C SER A 104 5.93 16.49 -6.71
N ASN A 105 5.35 17.64 -7.06
CA ASN A 105 5.18 18.77 -6.12
C ASN A 105 4.17 18.47 -5.01
N GLU A 106 3.10 17.74 -5.32
CA GLU A 106 2.11 17.31 -4.35
C GLU A 106 2.69 16.27 -3.39
N VAL A 107 3.44 15.29 -3.91
CA VAL A 107 4.17 14.28 -3.13
C VAL A 107 5.13 14.98 -2.17
N GLN A 108 5.96 15.91 -2.66
CA GLN A 108 6.86 16.69 -1.81
C GLN A 108 6.11 17.43 -0.69
N ARG A 109 5.01 18.13 -1.02
CA ARG A 109 4.19 18.85 -0.05
C ARG A 109 3.60 17.92 1.03
N LEU A 110 3.14 16.73 0.63
CA LEU A 110 2.58 15.74 1.56
C LEU A 110 3.67 15.14 2.46
N HIS A 111 4.85 14.87 1.89
CA HIS A 111 6.03 14.42 2.63
C HIS A 111 6.41 15.45 3.71
N ASP A 112 6.56 16.71 3.33
CA ASP A 112 6.98 17.77 4.26
C ASP A 112 5.92 18.04 5.32
N ARG A 113 4.63 17.96 4.94
CA ARG A 113 3.51 18.03 5.90
C ARG A 113 3.53 16.88 6.89
N PHE A 114 3.83 15.66 6.43
CA PHE A 114 3.92 14.49 7.31
C PHE A 114 5.03 14.68 8.34
N LEU A 115 6.20 15.15 7.92
CA LEU A 115 7.32 15.43 8.82
C LEU A 115 7.02 16.58 9.80
N ALA A 116 6.30 17.62 9.35
CA ALA A 116 5.93 18.75 10.20
C ALA A 116 4.81 18.43 11.20
N ASN A 117 3.92 17.48 10.88
CA ASN A 117 2.79 17.11 11.72
C ASN A 117 3.10 15.88 12.58
N ARG A 118 3.68 16.13 13.75
CA ARG A 118 3.98 15.09 14.74
C ARG A 118 2.76 14.24 15.13
N LYS A 119 1.54 14.79 15.10
CA LYS A 119 0.34 14.01 15.45
C LYS A 119 0.03 12.95 14.38
N LEU A 120 0.15 13.32 13.11
CA LEU A 120 -0.06 12.40 11.99
C LEU A 120 1.00 11.29 11.98
N ASP A 121 2.27 11.66 12.16
CA ASP A 121 3.37 10.70 12.26
C ASP A 121 3.17 9.73 13.44
N VAL A 122 2.85 10.24 14.63
CA VAL A 122 2.57 9.40 15.81
C VAL A 122 1.38 8.47 15.56
N ALA A 123 0.27 8.97 15.00
CA ALA A 123 -0.92 8.16 14.74
C ALA A 123 -0.62 7.02 13.76
N PHE A 124 0.07 7.31 12.65
CA PHE A 124 0.48 6.28 11.69
C PHE A 124 1.51 5.32 12.30
N ALA A 125 2.49 5.81 13.05
CA ALA A 125 3.48 4.97 13.72
C ALA A 125 2.84 3.99 14.70
N GLN A 126 1.85 4.45 15.49
CA GLN A 126 1.10 3.60 16.41
C GLN A 126 0.32 2.50 15.69
N VAL A 127 -0.39 2.83 14.59
CA VAL A 127 -1.15 1.84 13.80
C VAL A 127 -0.22 0.80 13.15
N ILE A 128 0.92 1.24 12.60
CA ILE A 128 1.90 0.32 11.98
C ILE A 128 2.52 -0.59 13.04
N GLN A 129 2.97 -0.02 14.17
CA GLN A 129 3.60 -0.79 15.25
C GLN A 129 2.62 -1.82 15.82
N ALA A 130 1.38 -1.40 16.08
CA ALA A 130 0.28 -2.26 16.49
C ALA A 130 0.08 -3.46 15.56
N TYR A 131 0.13 -3.20 14.26
CA TYR A 131 0.01 -4.23 13.23
C TYR A 131 1.19 -5.19 13.23
N GLU A 132 2.43 -4.67 13.33
CA GLU A 132 3.65 -5.47 13.32
C GLU A 132 3.77 -6.38 14.55
N ASP A 133 3.40 -5.87 15.73
CA ASP A 133 3.59 -6.57 17.01
C ASP A 133 2.55 -7.64 17.31
N LYS A 134 1.42 -7.68 16.58
CA LYS A 134 0.29 -8.61 16.80
C LYS A 134 -0.26 -8.65 18.24
N ASN A 135 0.04 -7.64 19.06
CA ASN A 135 -0.14 -7.65 20.52
C ASN A 135 -1.21 -6.65 21.03
N LEU A 136 -2.18 -6.29 20.19
CA LEU A 136 -3.29 -5.41 20.58
C LEU A 136 -4.63 -6.07 20.31
N SER A 137 -5.61 -5.77 21.17
CA SER A 137 -6.98 -6.21 20.93
C SER A 137 -7.55 -5.52 19.68
N SER A 138 -8.55 -6.16 19.05
CA SER A 138 -9.21 -5.61 17.86
C SER A 138 -9.77 -4.20 18.11
N ASP A 139 -10.28 -3.93 19.32
CA ASP A 139 -10.87 -2.64 19.68
C ASP A 139 -9.80 -1.54 19.76
N GLN A 140 -8.64 -1.84 20.36
CA GLN A 140 -7.53 -0.89 20.44
C GLN A 140 -7.00 -0.53 19.05
N LEU A 141 -6.87 -1.52 18.17
CA LEU A 141 -6.45 -1.29 16.79
C LEU A 141 -7.46 -0.43 16.03
N MET A 142 -8.76 -0.66 16.25
CA MET A 142 -9.84 0.10 15.62
C MET A 142 -9.82 1.57 16.04
N GLU A 143 -9.62 1.86 17.33
CA GLU A 143 -9.53 3.23 17.83
C GLU A 143 -8.31 3.98 17.26
N LEU A 144 -7.14 3.32 17.21
CA LEU A 144 -5.94 3.90 16.58
C LEU A 144 -6.15 4.16 15.09
N ALA A 145 -6.81 3.24 14.37
CA ALA A 145 -7.13 3.40 12.97
C ALA A 145 -8.09 4.57 12.72
N LYS A 146 -9.09 4.78 13.59
CA LYS A 146 -10.02 5.93 13.50
C LYS A 146 -9.28 7.27 13.62
N VAL A 147 -8.36 7.39 14.58
CA VAL A 147 -7.57 8.62 14.77
C VAL A 147 -6.71 8.91 13.54
N ALA A 148 -5.99 7.91 13.05
CA ALA A 148 -5.16 8.07 11.86
C ALA A 148 -6.00 8.36 10.60
N ALA A 149 -7.19 7.77 10.44
CA ALA A 149 -8.09 8.06 9.33
C ALA A 149 -8.64 9.50 9.38
N HIS A 150 -8.99 9.99 10.56
CA HIS A 150 -9.45 11.35 10.77
C HIS A 150 -8.37 12.38 10.36
N GLU A 151 -7.14 12.20 10.85
CA GLU A 151 -5.99 13.07 10.51
C GLU A 151 -5.61 12.99 9.03
N HIS A 152 -5.83 11.85 8.38
CA HIS A 152 -5.51 11.64 6.97
C HIS A 152 -6.54 12.26 6.02
N THR A 153 -7.83 12.28 6.40
CA THR A 153 -8.97 12.68 5.55
C THR A 153 -8.77 13.97 4.75
N PRO A 154 -8.19 15.06 5.30
CA PRO A 154 -7.97 16.30 4.55
C PRO A 154 -6.99 16.19 3.38
N ASN A 155 -6.17 15.14 3.34
CA ASN A 155 -5.14 14.93 2.32
C ASN A 155 -5.61 14.03 1.16
N ARG A 156 -6.82 13.48 1.24
CA ARG A 156 -7.31 12.50 0.28
C ARG A 156 -7.79 13.14 -1.01
N ALA A 157 -7.63 12.41 -2.11
CA ALA A 157 -8.23 12.75 -3.39
C ALA A 157 -9.76 12.86 -3.25
N ALA A 158 -10.38 13.72 -4.07
CA ALA A 158 -11.81 14.03 -3.96
C ALA A 158 -12.71 12.79 -4.04
N ASP A 159 -12.39 11.85 -4.91
CA ASP A 159 -13.11 10.58 -5.10
C ASP A 159 -12.88 9.56 -3.97
N MET A 160 -11.86 9.77 -3.14
CA MET A 160 -11.53 8.90 -2.02
C MET A 160 -12.11 9.40 -0.69
N LYS A 161 -12.54 10.67 -0.58
CA LYS A 161 -12.97 11.28 0.70
C LYS A 161 -14.02 10.48 1.47
N ASP A 162 -15.01 9.93 0.76
CA ASP A 162 -16.12 9.17 1.37
C ASP A 162 -15.82 7.65 1.47
N GLN A 163 -14.68 7.19 0.99
CA GLN A 163 -14.28 5.78 1.08
C GLN A 163 -13.60 5.51 2.43
N PRO A 164 -13.58 4.27 2.94
CA PRO A 164 -12.77 3.96 4.11
C PRO A 164 -11.27 4.22 3.88
N VAL A 165 -10.55 4.68 4.90
CA VAL A 165 -9.08 4.77 4.86
C VAL A 165 -8.50 3.41 5.21
N LEU A 166 -7.75 2.81 4.28
CA LEU A 166 -7.15 1.49 4.48
C LEU A 166 -5.76 1.63 5.11
N LEU A 167 -5.69 1.68 6.43
CA LEU A 167 -4.42 1.81 7.17
C LEU A 167 -3.79 0.48 7.57
N ALA A 168 -4.66 -0.50 7.86
CA ALA A 168 -4.38 -1.87 8.23
C ALA A 168 -5.37 -2.81 7.48
N PRO A 169 -5.01 -4.08 7.22
CA PRO A 169 -5.74 -5.09 6.44
C PRO A 169 -7.21 -4.81 6.08
N GLY A 170 -7.53 -4.78 4.78
CA GLY A 170 -8.86 -4.49 4.22
C GLY A 170 -9.91 -5.59 4.42
N ILE A 171 -10.21 -5.92 5.68
CA ILE A 171 -11.24 -6.86 6.08
C ILE A 171 -12.44 -6.07 6.60
N THR A 172 -13.59 -6.21 5.94
CA THR A 172 -14.86 -5.61 6.35
C THR A 172 -15.69 -6.62 7.12
N VAL A 173 -16.26 -6.25 8.27
CA VAL A 173 -17.24 -7.11 8.96
C VAL A 173 -18.61 -6.92 8.30
N LEU A 174 -19.13 -7.98 7.66
CA LEU A 174 -20.46 -7.96 7.05
C LEU A 174 -21.55 -8.28 8.06
N ARG A 175 -21.27 -9.23 8.96
CA ARG A 175 -22.22 -9.70 9.96
C ARG A 175 -21.49 -10.29 11.16
N GLU A 176 -22.10 -10.16 12.32
CA GLU A 176 -21.58 -10.69 13.57
C GLU A 176 -22.60 -11.66 14.19
N ASN A 177 -22.13 -12.84 14.59
CA ASN A 177 -22.89 -13.84 15.34
C ASN A 177 -22.26 -14.03 16.73
N THR A 178 -22.88 -14.81 17.61
CA THR A 178 -22.36 -15.06 18.97
C THR A 178 -20.90 -15.52 18.98
N ASP A 179 -20.52 -16.43 18.07
CA ASP A 179 -19.22 -17.11 18.10
C ASP A 179 -18.28 -16.78 16.93
N GLN A 180 -18.72 -15.96 15.96
CA GLN A 180 -17.96 -15.71 14.74
C GLN A 180 -18.27 -14.37 14.06
N PHE A 181 -17.30 -13.85 13.33
CA PHE A 181 -17.45 -12.77 12.37
C PHE A 181 -17.59 -13.33 10.96
N ILE A 182 -18.53 -12.77 10.19
CA ILE A 182 -18.57 -12.91 8.73
C ILE A 182 -17.90 -11.68 8.14
N LEU A 183 -16.86 -11.93 7.36
CA LEU A 183 -15.90 -10.95 6.91
C LEU A 183 -15.82 -10.93 5.38
N GLN A 184 -15.59 -9.77 4.79
CA GLN A 184 -15.29 -9.61 3.37
C GLN A 184 -13.88 -9.04 3.19
N GLY A 185 -13.06 -9.74 2.43
CA GLY A 185 -11.72 -9.29 2.06
C GLY A 185 -11.73 -8.33 0.86
N PRO A 186 -10.56 -7.75 0.52
CA PRO A 186 -10.44 -6.69 -0.48
C PRO A 186 -10.76 -7.14 -1.91
N SER A 187 -10.79 -8.45 -2.16
CA SER A 187 -11.20 -9.04 -3.44
C SER A 187 -12.72 -9.26 -3.56
N GLY A 188 -13.48 -8.93 -2.52
CA GLY A 188 -14.91 -9.25 -2.40
C GLY A 188 -15.18 -10.65 -1.83
N MET A 189 -14.13 -11.46 -1.59
CA MET A 189 -14.23 -12.80 -1.02
C MET A 189 -14.78 -12.75 0.40
N VAL A 190 -15.84 -13.53 0.67
CA VAL A 190 -16.50 -13.61 1.97
C VAL A 190 -16.03 -14.84 2.71
N GLY A 191 -15.70 -14.70 3.98
CA GLY A 191 -15.24 -15.80 4.83
C GLY A 191 -15.56 -15.56 6.29
N VAL A 192 -15.15 -16.50 7.13
CA VAL A 192 -15.48 -16.50 8.56
C VAL A 192 -14.23 -16.47 9.42
N ARG A 193 -14.36 -15.88 10.60
CA ARG A 193 -13.36 -15.96 11.67
C ARG A 193 -14.08 -16.19 13.01
N PRO A 194 -13.68 -17.18 13.82
CA PRO A 194 -14.23 -17.34 15.16
C PRO A 194 -13.85 -16.17 16.07
N LYS A 195 -14.67 -15.95 17.10
CA LYS A 195 -14.42 -14.95 18.15
C LYS A 195 -13.66 -15.57 19.31
N GLY A 196 -12.92 -14.73 20.04
CA GLY A 196 -12.27 -15.09 21.29
C GLY A 196 -10.78 -14.77 21.32
N ASP A 197 -10.23 -14.72 22.53
CA ASP A 197 -8.87 -14.22 22.79
C ASP A 197 -7.80 -15.31 22.68
N ARG A 198 -8.22 -16.56 22.44
CA ARG A 198 -7.34 -17.76 22.37
C ARG A 198 -7.66 -18.58 21.12
N LEU A 199 -7.58 -17.94 19.96
CA LEU A 199 -7.71 -18.64 18.69
C LEU A 199 -6.43 -19.40 18.36
N HIS A 200 -6.58 -20.63 17.87
CA HIS A 200 -5.47 -21.41 17.35
C HIS A 200 -4.83 -20.68 16.15
N SER A 201 -3.51 -20.73 16.00
CA SER A 201 -2.76 -19.98 14.98
C SER A 201 -3.14 -20.33 13.54
N SER A 202 -3.76 -21.49 13.30
CA SER A 202 -4.29 -21.88 11.99
C SER A 202 -5.44 -20.98 11.50
N TRP A 203 -6.06 -20.20 12.39
CA TRP A 203 -7.03 -19.18 11.99
C TRP A 203 -6.38 -17.92 11.42
N ASP A 204 -5.06 -17.81 11.50
CA ASP A 204 -4.30 -16.74 10.89
C ASP A 204 -3.61 -17.23 9.62
N CYS A 205 -3.65 -16.43 8.57
CA CYS A 205 -2.95 -16.77 7.34
C CYS A 205 -1.44 -16.61 7.57
N PRO A 206 -0.60 -17.59 7.19
CA PRO A 206 0.85 -17.50 7.37
C PRO A 206 1.47 -16.24 6.75
N SER A 207 0.90 -15.78 5.63
CA SER A 207 1.37 -14.59 4.91
C SER A 207 0.72 -13.29 5.37
N CYS A 208 -0.48 -13.33 5.94
CA CYS A 208 -1.28 -12.14 6.23
C CYS A 208 -1.52 -11.88 7.73
N GLY A 209 -1.26 -12.86 8.60
CA GLY A 209 -1.70 -12.82 9.99
C GLY A 209 -3.22 -12.93 10.13
N VAL A 210 -3.78 -12.14 11.05
CA VAL A 210 -5.21 -12.13 11.39
C VAL A 210 -6.07 -11.91 10.14
N THR A 211 -6.94 -12.89 9.84
CA THR A 211 -7.81 -12.89 8.65
C THR A 211 -9.12 -13.66 8.90
N GLY A 212 -10.00 -13.67 7.90
CA GLY A 212 -11.04 -14.69 7.74
C GLY A 212 -10.69 -15.73 6.66
N TRP A 213 -11.43 -16.84 6.67
CA TRP A 213 -11.25 -17.94 5.72
C TRP A 213 -12.55 -18.24 4.95
N SER A 214 -12.43 -18.35 3.64
CA SER A 214 -13.46 -18.85 2.73
C SER A 214 -13.12 -20.29 2.36
N GLY A 215 -13.57 -21.24 3.18
CA GLY A 215 -13.04 -22.61 3.13
C GLY A 215 -11.56 -22.60 3.50
N ALA A 216 -10.70 -23.19 2.65
CA ALA A 216 -9.25 -23.17 2.85
C ALA A 216 -8.56 -21.91 2.31
N ARG A 217 -9.29 -20.92 1.77
CA ARG A 217 -8.68 -19.71 1.17
C ARG A 217 -8.74 -18.51 2.10
N CYS A 218 -7.61 -17.85 2.29
CA CYS A 218 -7.51 -16.60 3.02
C CYS A 218 -8.29 -15.50 2.27
N ILE A 219 -9.25 -14.85 2.92
CA ILE A 219 -10.06 -13.80 2.26
C ILE A 219 -9.24 -12.57 1.87
N ARG A 220 -8.07 -12.37 2.51
CA ARG A 220 -7.20 -11.22 2.28
C ARG A 220 -6.29 -11.38 1.07
N CYS A 221 -5.56 -12.49 0.97
CA CYS A 221 -4.58 -12.72 -0.10
C CYS A 221 -4.93 -13.85 -1.07
N GLY A 222 -5.98 -14.64 -0.80
CA GLY A 222 -6.37 -15.79 -1.59
C GLY A 222 -5.49 -17.03 -1.44
N GLN A 223 -4.46 -16.97 -0.59
CA GLN A 223 -3.59 -18.10 -0.29
C GLN A 223 -4.37 -19.24 0.37
N PHE A 224 -4.01 -20.47 0.03
CA PHE A 224 -4.57 -21.65 0.66
C PHE A 224 -3.91 -21.95 2.01
N SER A 225 -4.70 -22.42 2.96
CA SER A 225 -4.21 -23.07 4.17
C SER A 225 -3.82 -24.48 3.77
N ASP A 226 -2.53 -24.72 3.57
CA ASP A 226 -1.96 -26.04 3.29
C ASP A 226 -1.64 -26.77 4.60
N ASP A 227 -2.61 -26.80 5.52
CA ASP A 227 -2.57 -27.63 6.75
C ASP A 227 -3.25 -28.98 6.48
#